data_AF-A0A945ABE9-F1
#
_entry.id   AF-A0A945ABE9-F1
#
_cell.length_a   1.000
_cell.length_b   1.000
_cell.length_c   1.000
_cell.angle_alpha   90.00
_cell.angle_beta   90.00
_cell.angle_gamma   90.00
#
_symmetry.space_group_name_H-M   'P 1'
#
loop_
_entity.id
_entity.type
_entity.pdbx_description
1 polymer ?
#
loop_
_entity_poly.entity_id
_entity_poly.type
_entity_poly.pdbx_seq_one_letter_code
_entity_poly.pdbx_strand_id
1 'polypeptide(L)' 'MFLTEGTNRTMVQAALRFVLDTEGVTAVIPGAKSRAQLDSNAGAMDVPSLTDEERARAIEIADSVEGFGA' A
#
# COMPACT_ATOMS: atom_id res chain seq x y z
N MET A 1 12.48 -0.78 -1.37
CA MET A 1 11.31 -0.58 -2.27
C MET A 1 11.04 0.91 -2.25
N PHE A 2 10.83 1.53 -3.41
CA PHE A 2 10.78 2.99 -3.49
C PHE A 2 9.72 3.63 -2.59
N LEU A 3 8.57 2.97 -2.37
CA LEU A 3 7.51 3.48 -1.49
C LEU A 3 7.90 3.52 0.01
N THR A 4 8.96 2.84 0.41
CA THR A 4 9.45 2.86 1.81
C THR A 4 10.70 3.72 1.98
N GLU A 5 11.43 3.97 0.90
CA GLU A 5 12.74 4.63 0.93
C GLU A 5 12.63 6.08 1.42
N GLY A 6 13.42 6.44 2.43
CA GLY A 6 13.40 7.78 3.02
C GLY A 6 12.13 8.12 3.81
N THR A 7 11.28 7.13 4.11
CA THR A 7 10.02 7.33 4.83
C THR A 7 9.91 6.46 6.08
N ASN A 8 8.94 6.75 6.93
CA ASN A 8 8.64 5.93 8.11
C ASN A 8 7.61 4.81 7.81
N ARG A 9 7.37 4.51 6.52
CA ARG A 9 6.40 3.49 6.09
C ARG A 9 7.04 2.11 6.09
N THR A 10 6.32 1.14 6.64
CA THR A 10 6.61 -0.27 6.36
C THR A 10 6.08 -0.67 4.97
N MET A 11 6.54 -1.80 4.44
CA MET A 11 6.05 -2.34 3.17
C MET A 11 4.54 -2.60 3.17
N VAL A 12 4.01 -3.14 4.28
CA VAL A 12 2.56 -3.40 4.42
C VAL A 12 1.80 -2.08 4.40
N GLN A 13 2.31 -1.06 5.09
CA GLN A 13 1.67 0.24 5.13
C GLN A 13 1.67 0.92 3.77
N ALA A 14 2.78 0.87 3.04
CA ALA A 14 2.86 1.37 1.67
C ALA A 14 1.86 0.67 0.74
N ALA A 15 1.72 -0.66 0.84
CA ALA A 15 0.76 -1.41 0.04
C ALA A 15 -0.70 -1.07 0.39
N LEU A 16 -1.02 -0.90 1.68
CA LEU A 16 -2.35 -0.50 2.11
C LEU A 16 -2.69 0.94 1.70
N ARG A 17 -1.72 1.87 1.79
CA ARG A 17 -1.87 3.23 1.24
C ARG A 17 -2.12 3.21 -0.26
N PHE A 18 -1.40 2.40 -1.03
CA PHE A 18 -1.63 2.28 -2.47
C PHE A 18 -3.09 1.91 -2.81
N VAL A 19 -3.67 0.95 -2.08
CA VAL A 19 -5.08 0.56 -2.25
C VAL A 19 -6.02 1.68 -1.77
N LEU A 20 -5.79 2.23 -0.58
CA LEU A 20 -6.65 3.25 0.03
C LEU A 20 -6.63 4.60 -0.71
N ASP A 21 -5.51 4.95 -1.32
CA ASP A 21 -5.33 6.19 -2.11
C ASP A 21 -5.87 6.06 -3.54
N THR A 22 -6.54 4.95 -3.86
CA THR A 22 -7.21 4.78 -5.15
C THR A 22 -8.61 5.39 -5.12
N GLU A 23 -8.91 6.22 -6.12
CA GLU A 23 -10.22 6.84 -6.27
C GLU A 23 -11.34 5.78 -6.23
N GLY A 24 -12.37 6.03 -5.41
CA GLY A 24 -13.50 5.12 -5.24
C GLY A 24 -13.28 4.02 -4.19
N VAL A 25 -12.07 3.83 -3.66
CA VAL A 25 -11.82 2.90 -2.56
C VAL A 25 -12.13 3.60 -1.23
N THR A 26 -12.97 2.97 -0.41
CA THR A 26 -13.34 3.48 0.92
C THR A 26 -12.78 2.64 2.07
N ALA A 27 -12.39 1.40 1.80
CA ALA A 27 -11.90 0.46 2.80
C ALA A 27 -10.99 -0.61 2.18
N VAL A 28 -10.07 -1.13 2.98
CA VAL A 28 -9.25 -2.30 2.67
C VAL A 28 -9.38 -3.32 3.82
N ILE A 29 -9.45 -4.61 3.50
CA ILE A 29 -9.62 -5.70 4.48
C ILE A 29 -8.38 -6.59 4.45
N PRO A 30 -7.27 -6.18 5.10
CA PRO A 30 -6.05 -6.96 5.09
C PRO A 30 -6.14 -8.14 6.07
N GLY A 31 -5.72 -9.32 5.61
CA GLY A 31 -5.59 -10.48 6.48
C GLY A 31 -4.49 -10.30 7.53
N ALA A 32 -4.70 -10.85 8.72
CA ALA A 32 -3.70 -10.90 9.78
C ALA A 32 -3.85 -12.20 10.59
N LYS A 33 -2.71 -12.80 10.95
CA LYS A 33 -2.60 -14.03 11.75
C LYS A 33 -1.95 -13.80 13.12
N SER A 34 -1.50 -12.57 13.38
CA SER A 34 -0.89 -12.18 14.65
C SER A 34 -1.25 -10.73 15.01
N ARG A 35 -1.11 -10.41 16.30
CA ARG A 35 -1.33 -9.04 16.79
C ARG A 35 -0.38 -8.03 16.14
N ALA A 36 0.89 -8.40 15.96
CA ALA A 36 1.86 -7.54 15.29
C ALA A 36 1.47 -7.21 13.83
N GLN A 37 0.85 -8.15 13.11
CA GLN A 37 0.32 -7.89 11.77
C GLN A 37 -0.89 -6.95 11.82
N LEU A 38 -1.79 -7.12 12.79
CA LEU A 38 -2.90 -6.19 13.00
C LEU A 38 -2.41 -4.77 13.28
N ASP A 39 -1.46 -4.63 14.22
CA ASP A 39 -0.90 -3.33 14.60
C ASP A 39 -0.18 -2.68 13.39
N SER A 40 0.55 -3.46 12.59
CA SER A 40 1.22 -2.96 11.38
C SER A 40 0.22 -2.53 10.30
N ASN A 41 -0.85 -3.31 10.08
CA ASN A 41 -1.91 -2.98 9.13
C ASN A 41 -2.67 -1.72 9.55
N ALA A 42 -3.01 -1.61 10.85
CA ALA A 42 -3.72 -0.46 11.41
C ALA A 42 -2.89 0.83 11.30
N GLY A 43 -1.56 0.74 11.47
CA GLY A 43 -0.63 1.83 11.21
C GLY A 43 -0.62 2.35 9.76
N ALA A 44 -1.36 1.68 8.85
CA ALA A 44 -1.93 2.19 7.60
C ALA A 44 -2.17 3.70 7.56
N MET A 45 -2.94 4.15 8.54
CA MET A 45 -3.49 5.50 8.58
C MET A 45 -2.59 6.51 9.30
N ASP A 46 -1.54 6.03 9.98
CA ASP A 46 -0.61 6.87 10.74
C ASP A 46 0.55 7.41 9.87
N VAL A 47 0.61 6.98 8.61
CA VAL A 47 1.61 7.43 7.63
C VAL A 47 0.97 8.30 6.55
N PRO A 48 1.73 9.22 5.93
CA PRO A 48 1.22 10.06 4.85
C PRO A 48 0.67 9.25 3.67
N SER A 49 -0.29 9.86 2.96
CA SER A 49 -0.74 9.40 1.64
C SER A 49 0.43 9.27 0.67
N LEU A 50 0.28 8.39 -0.32
CA LEU A 50 1.21 8.39 -1.45
C LEU A 50 1.08 9.70 -2.23
N THR A 51 2.20 10.23 -2.71
CA THR A 51 2.14 11.36 -3.65
C THR A 51 1.68 10.88 -5.02
N ASP A 52 1.25 11.81 -5.88
CA ASP A 52 0.84 11.51 -7.24
C ASP A 52 1.99 10.85 -8.04
N GLU A 53 3.23 11.28 -7.81
CA GLU A 53 4.42 10.69 -8.44
C GLU A 53 4.70 9.27 -7.95
N GLU A 54 4.56 9.03 -6.65
CA GLU A 54 4.70 7.69 -6.06
C GLU A 54 3.66 6.73 -6.63
N ARG A 55 2.41 7.21 -6.74
CA ARG A 55 1.29 6.43 -7.24
C ARG A 55 1.42 6.14 -8.74
N ALA A 56 1.82 7.13 -9.54
CA ALA A 56 2.06 6.95 -10.97
C ALA A 56 3.14 5.88 -11.23
N ARG A 57 4.26 5.95 -10.51
CA ARG A 57 5.33 4.94 -10.60
C ARG A 57 4.87 3.55 -10.16
N ALA A 58 4.04 3.47 -9.11
CA ALA A 58 3.51 2.19 -8.64
C ALA A 58 2.57 1.54 -9.68
N ILE A 59 1.75 2.33 -10.37
CA ILE A 59 0.86 1.86 -11.45
C ILE A 59 1.68 1.38 -12.65
N GLU A 60 2.70 2.12 -13.09
CA GLU A 60 3.58 1.68 -14.18
C GLU A 60 4.19 0.29 -13.91
N ILE A 61 4.64 0.06 -12.67
CA ILE A 61 5.15 -1.25 -12.24
C ILE A 61 4.03 -2.30 -12.21
N ALA A 62 2.85 -1.96 -11.70
CA ALA A 62 1.70 -2.87 -11.65
C ALA A 62 1.20 -3.27 -13.05
N ASP A 63 1.24 -2.37 -14.02
CA ASP A 63 0.87 -2.65 -15.41
C ASP A 63 1.93 -3.51 -16.12
N SER A 64 3.18 -3.47 -15.67
CA SER A 64 4.27 -4.29 -16.20
C SER A 64 4.23 -5.76 -15.76
N VAL A 65 3.43 -6.09 -14.74
CA VAL A 65 3.23 -7.48 -14.31
C VAL A 65 1.97 -8.03 -14.97
N GLU A 66 2.11 -9.05 -15.84
CA GLU A 66 0.95 -9.76 -16.38
C GLU A 66 0.09 -10.27 -15.22
N GLY A 67 -1.16 -9.81 -15.17
CA GLY A 67 -2.06 -9.99 -14.04
C GLY A 67 -2.30 -11.47 -13.71
N PHE A 68 -2.71 -11.71 -12.46
CA PHE A 68 -3.15 -13.01 -11.94
C PHE A 68 -4.26 -13.62 -12.82
N GLY A 69 -3.85 -14.34 -13.85
CA GLY A 69 -4.68 -15.25 -14.63
C GLY A 69 -4.76 -16.59 -13.93
N ALA A 70 -5.93 -16.86 -13.34
CA ALA A 70 -6.50 -18.19 -13.19
C ALA A 70 -7.93 -18.13 -13.73
#